data_AF-A0A363TUG7-F1
#
_entry.id   AF-A0A363TUG7-F1
#
_cell.length_a   1.000
_cell.length_b   1.000
_cell.length_c   1.000
_cell.angle_alpha   90.00
_cell.angle_beta   90.00
_cell.angle_gamma   90.00
#
_symmetry.space_group_name_H-M   'P 1'
#
loop_
_entity.id
_entity.type
_entity.pdbx_description
1 polymer ?
#
loop_
_entity_poly.entity_id
_entity_poly.type
_entity_poly.pdbx_seq_one_letter_code
_entity_poly.pdbx_strand_id
1 'polypeptide(L)'
;SMYLAVHGWKVANIPIVRGIPLPGEIFRVDRHKVVGLAIEHRRLLEFRKKREEILGTVGPTDYSNPSAVFEELEAAKRIYREGGFSVVEVTDKPIEATASEIIKIVTAHPDKEHHRHTPY
;
A
#
# COMPACT_ATOMS: atom_id res chain seq x y z
N SER A 1 3.02 2.97 -7.58
CA SER A 1 3.35 1.89 -8.54
C SER A 1 4.11 2.39 -9.76
N MET A 2 3.62 3.39 -10.49
CA MET A 2 4.25 3.85 -11.75
C MET A 2 5.73 4.24 -11.56
N TYR A 3 6.06 4.96 -10.49
CA TYR A 3 7.44 5.36 -10.19
C TYR A 3 8.36 4.15 -9.99
N LEU A 4 7.96 3.15 -9.20
CA LEU A 4 8.75 1.92 -9.00
C LEU A 4 8.92 1.11 -10.29
N ALA A 5 7.86 1.03 -11.12
CA ALA A 5 7.89 0.33 -12.39
C ALA A 5 8.86 0.99 -13.39
N VAL A 6 8.90 2.32 -13.45
CA VAL A 6 9.88 3.08 -14.25
C VAL A 6 11.32 2.78 -13.82
N HIS A 7 11.53 2.43 -12.55
CA HIS A 7 12.84 2.03 -12.01
C HIS A 7 13.12 0.52 -12.13
N GLY A 8 12.36 -0.21 -12.97
CA GLY A 8 12.59 -1.61 -13.29
C GLY A 8 11.96 -2.63 -12.33
N TRP A 9 11.21 -2.19 -11.31
CA TRP A 9 10.57 -3.09 -10.34
C TRP A 9 9.22 -3.62 -10.84
N LYS A 10 9.01 -4.93 -10.77
CA LYS A 10 7.69 -5.54 -10.99
C LYS A 10 6.86 -5.36 -9.72
N VAL A 11 5.80 -4.55 -9.80
CA VAL A 11 4.95 -4.18 -8.65
C VAL A 11 3.50 -4.57 -8.92
N ALA A 12 2.88 -5.22 -7.93
CA ALA A 12 1.44 -5.43 -7.88
C ALA A 12 0.82 -4.54 -6.80
N ASN A 13 -0.27 -3.84 -7.12
CA ASN A 13 -1.02 -3.06 -6.14
C ASN A 13 -2.27 -3.84 -5.73
N ILE A 14 -2.44 -4.10 -4.44
CA ILE A 14 -3.59 -4.82 -3.90
C ILE A 14 -4.35 -3.87 -2.98
N PRO A 15 -5.56 -3.41 -3.34
CA PRO A 15 -6.36 -2.56 -2.47
C PRO A 15 -6.90 -3.36 -1.30
N ILE A 16 -6.89 -2.77 -0.11
CA ILE A 16 -7.56 -3.33 1.08
C ILE A 16 -8.96 -2.71 1.12
N VAL A 17 -9.97 -3.53 0.90
CA VAL A 17 -11.37 -3.11 0.89
C VAL A 17 -12.13 -3.86 1.98
N ARG A 18 -12.92 -3.14 2.76
CA ARG A 18 -13.75 -3.74 3.82
C ARG A 18 -14.65 -4.84 3.25
N GLY A 19 -14.68 -5.99 3.93
CA GLY A 19 -15.54 -7.11 3.57
C GLY A 19 -15.04 -7.94 2.39
N ILE A 20 -13.96 -7.52 1.72
CA ILE A 20 -13.33 -8.28 0.65
C ILE A 20 -12.06 -8.93 1.23
N PRO A 21 -12.00 -10.28 1.29
CA PRO A 21 -10.79 -10.96 1.75
C PRO A 21 -9.65 -10.70 0.76
N LEU A 22 -8.45 -10.52 1.31
CA LEU A 22 -7.26 -10.42 0.48
C LEU A 22 -6.94 -11.75 -0.19
N PRO A 23 -6.31 -11.74 -1.38
CA PRO A 23 -5.85 -12.97 -2.02
C PRO A 23 -4.88 -13.71 -1.09
N GLY A 24 -5.15 -14.98 -0.78
CA GLY A 24 -4.30 -15.76 0.15
C GLY A 24 -2.84 -15.89 -0.30
N GLU A 25 -2.56 -15.67 -1.59
CA GLU A 25 -1.22 -15.67 -2.18
C GLU A 25 -0.30 -14.63 -1.55
N ILE A 26 -0.82 -13.50 -1.06
CA ILE A 26 0.01 -12.45 -0.41
C ILE A 26 0.70 -12.95 0.85
N PHE A 27 0.13 -13.96 1.51
CA PHE A 27 0.68 -14.55 2.73
C PHE A 27 1.63 -15.72 2.42
N ARG A 28 1.73 -16.14 1.15
CA ARG A 28 2.60 -17.22 0.68
C ARG A 28 3.89 -16.71 0.04
N VAL A 29 3.87 -15.49 -0.50
CA VAL A 29 5.09 -14.84 -1.01
C VAL A 29 6.03 -14.47 0.12
N ASP A 30 7.29 -14.19 -0.21
CA ASP A 30 8.23 -13.67 0.78
C ASP A 30 7.71 -12.35 1.37
N ARG A 31 7.42 -12.37 2.68
CA ARG A 31 6.92 -11.21 3.43
C ARG A 31 7.83 -9.98 3.33
N HIS A 32 9.13 -10.15 3.10
CA HIS A 32 10.05 -9.02 2.92
C HIS A 32 9.81 -8.25 1.60
N LYS A 33 9.10 -8.87 0.65
CA LYS A 33 8.67 -8.23 -0.61
C LYS A 33 7.28 -7.61 -0.51
N VAL A 34 6.57 -7.80 0.61
CA VAL A 34 5.25 -7.25 0.85
C VAL A 34 5.38 -6.03 1.76
N VAL A 35 4.99 -4.87 1.24
CA VAL A 35 5.03 -3.61 1.98
C VAL A 35 3.62 -3.03 2.09
N GLY A 36 3.15 -2.90 3.32
CA GLY A 36 1.91 -2.18 3.65
C GLY A 36 2.12 -0.68 3.54
N LEU A 37 1.09 0.04 3.10
CA LEU A 37 1.09 1.51 3.05
C LEU A 37 0.10 2.03 4.06
N ALA A 38 0.57 2.78 5.05
CA ALA A 38 -0.26 3.45 6.03
C ALA A 38 -0.43 4.92 5.64
N ILE A 39 -1.59 5.47 5.96
CA ILE A 39 -1.91 6.90 5.81
C ILE A 39 -2.70 7.36 7.03
N GLU A 40 -2.48 8.60 7.47
CA GLU A 40 -3.23 9.20 8.54
C GLU A 40 -4.70 9.37 8.18
N HIS A 41 -5.57 9.06 9.15
CA HIS A 41 -7.02 9.11 9.00
C HIS A 41 -7.53 10.46 8.50
N ARG A 42 -7.07 11.55 9.11
CA ARG A 42 -7.49 12.92 8.73
C ARG A 42 -7.09 13.23 7.30
N ARG A 43 -5.88 12.86 6.91
CA ARG A 43 -5.36 13.11 5.56
C ARG A 43 -6.10 12.28 4.51
N LEU A 44 -6.42 11.03 4.81
CA LEU A 44 -7.24 10.19 3.93
C LEU A 44 -8.63 10.78 3.70
N LEU A 45 -9.28 11.31 4.75
CA LEU A 45 -10.56 12.00 4.62
C LEU A 45 -10.46 13.25 3.74
N GLU A 46 -9.42 14.07 3.92
CA GLU A 46 -9.18 15.25 3.07
C GLU A 46 -9.02 14.88 1.59
N PHE A 47 -8.25 13.84 1.29
CA PHE A 47 -8.10 13.37 -0.09
C PHE A 47 -9.39 12.82 -0.68
N ARG A 48 -10.19 12.09 0.11
CA ARG A 48 -11.50 11.58 -0.34
C ARG A 48 -12.45 12.73 -0.63
N LYS A 49 -12.55 13.70 0.27
CA LYS A 49 -13.39 14.90 0.08
C LYS A 49 -12.99 15.68 -1.17
N LYS A 50 -11.69 15.92 -1.37
CA LYS A 50 -11.18 16.62 -2.56
C LYS A 50 -11.55 15.87 -3.85
N ARG A 51 -11.54 14.54 -3.82
CA ARG A 51 -11.92 13.71 -4.96
C ARG A 51 -13.43 13.74 -5.23
N GLU A 52 -14.26 13.76 -4.18
CA GLU A 52 -15.71 13.96 -4.30
C GLU A 52 -16.04 15.31 -4.95
N GLU A 53 -15.35 16.39 -4.53
CA GLU A 53 -15.49 17.73 -5.11
C GLU A 53 -15.16 17.75 -6.60
N ILE A 54 -14.08 17.06 -7.02
CA ILE A 54 -13.66 16.98 -8.43
C ILE A 54 -14.64 16.18 -9.28
N LEU A 55 -15.26 15.14 -8.73
CA LEU A 55 -16.19 14.26 -9.44
C LEU A 55 -17.62 14.78 -9.50
N GLY A 56 -17.93 15.90 -8.83
CA GLY A 56 -19.26 16.53 -8.86
C GLY A 56 -20.36 15.71 -8.18
N THR A 57 -19.99 14.72 -7.36
CA THR A 57 -20.96 13.87 -6.64
C THR A 57 -21.48 14.62 -5.41
N VAL A 58 -22.75 15.00 -5.43
CA VAL A 58 -23.43 15.68 -4.31
C VAL A 58 -24.22 14.63 -3.51
N GLY A 59 -23.68 14.17 -2.38
CA GLY A 59 -24.43 13.32 -1.45
C GLY A 59 -23.55 12.60 -0.42
N PRO A 60 -24.07 12.26 0.77
CA PRO A 60 -23.34 11.48 1.75
C PRO A 60 -23.18 10.07 1.21
N THR A 61 -21.96 9.71 0.80
CA THR A 61 -21.61 8.33 0.49
C THR A 61 -20.94 7.73 1.72
N ASP A 62 -21.05 6.41 1.91
CA ASP A 62 -20.27 5.67 2.93
C ASP A 62 -18.75 5.90 2.83
N TYR A 63 -18.32 6.55 1.74
CA TYR A 63 -16.96 6.94 1.40
C TYR A 63 -16.35 8.01 2.33
N SER A 64 -17.19 8.86 2.94
CA SER A 64 -16.78 9.99 3.79
C SER A 64 -17.14 9.79 5.28
N ASN A 65 -17.70 8.64 5.68
CA ASN A 65 -17.98 8.34 7.07
C ASN A 65 -16.66 8.12 7.86
N PRO A 66 -16.31 9.00 8.81
CA PRO A 66 -15.05 8.90 9.55
C PRO A 66 -14.89 7.57 10.30
N SER A 67 -15.98 7.03 10.86
CA SER A 67 -15.95 5.73 11.52
C SER A 67 -15.64 4.60 10.54
N ALA A 68 -16.18 4.69 9.31
CA ALA A 68 -15.92 3.68 8.30
C ALA A 68 -14.45 3.69 7.82
N VAL A 69 -13.88 4.88 7.65
CA VAL A 69 -12.47 5.05 7.27
C VAL A 69 -11.54 4.57 8.39
N PHE A 70 -11.88 4.86 9.65
CA PHE A 70 -11.10 4.39 10.79
C PHE A 70 -11.03 2.87 10.85
N GLU A 71 -12.17 2.19 10.72
CA GLU A 71 -12.25 0.73 10.69
C GLU A 71 -11.50 0.10 9.50
N GLU A 72 -11.46 0.77 8.34
CA GLU A 72 -10.67 0.35 7.17
C GLU A 72 -9.16 0.39 7.48
N LEU A 73 -8.69 1.48 8.09
CA LEU A 73 -7.30 1.62 8.54
C LEU A 73 -6.95 0.57 9.61
N GLU A 74 -7.85 0.31 10.55
CA GLU A 74 -7.65 -0.72 11.57
C GLU A 74 -7.63 -2.14 10.97
N ALA A 75 -8.46 -2.42 9.96
CA ALA A 75 -8.40 -3.68 9.23
C ALA A 75 -7.06 -3.86 8.52
N ALA A 76 -6.57 -2.82 7.84
CA ALA A 76 -5.26 -2.83 7.19
C ALA A 76 -4.13 -3.11 8.19
N LYS A 77 -4.13 -2.45 9.36
CA LYS A 77 -3.15 -2.70 10.42
C LYS A 77 -3.17 -4.15 10.93
N ARG A 78 -4.35 -4.76 11.07
CA ARG A 78 -4.47 -6.17 11.47
C ARG A 78 -3.83 -7.09 10.43
N ILE A 79 -4.14 -6.88 9.14
CA ILE A 79 -3.55 -7.62 8.02
C ILE A 79 -2.02 -7.52 8.04
N TYR A 80 -1.48 -6.31 8.21
CA TYR A 80 -0.03 -6.11 8.23
C TYR A 80 0.65 -6.86 9.38
N ARG A 81 0.02 -6.86 10.56
CA ARG A 81 0.49 -7.61 11.72
C ARG A 81 0.41 -9.11 11.51
N GLU A 82 -0.69 -9.62 10.97
CA GLU A 82 -0.88 -11.05 10.70
C GLU A 82 0.12 -11.57 9.67
N GLY A 83 0.40 -10.80 8.62
CA GLY A 83 1.39 -11.13 7.60
C GLY A 83 2.85 -10.89 8.02
N GLY A 84 3.08 -10.14 9.10
CA GLY A 84 4.42 -9.69 9.50
C GLY A 84 5.07 -8.79 8.45
N PHE A 85 4.26 -7.97 7.77
CA PHE A 85 4.71 -7.11 6.68
C PHE A 85 5.35 -5.83 7.21
N SER A 86 6.36 -5.31 6.49
CA SER A 86 6.85 -3.97 6.73
C SER A 86 5.78 -2.95 6.33
N VAL A 87 5.72 -1.83 7.04
CA VAL A 87 4.73 -0.77 6.78
C VAL A 87 5.46 0.55 6.56
N VAL A 88 5.15 1.22 5.46
CA VAL A 88 5.63 2.56 5.14
C VAL A 88 4.50 3.55 5.34
N GLU A 89 4.77 4.59 6.12
CA GLU A 89 3.87 5.74 6.27
C GLU A 89 4.05 6.68 5.08
N VAL A 90 2.96 7.03 4.40
CA VAL A 90 2.95 7.85 3.18
C VAL A 90 2.28 9.22 3.33
N THR A 91 1.82 9.60 4.53
CA THR A 91 1.15 10.87 4.79
C THR A 91 2.09 12.03 4.47
N ASP A 92 1.65 12.88 3.54
CA ASP A 92 2.40 14.04 3.07
C ASP A 92 3.82 13.76 2.55
N LYS A 93 4.13 12.48 2.32
CA LYS A 93 5.44 12.06 1.84
C LYS A 93 5.47 12.12 0.31
N PRO A 94 6.53 12.69 -0.29
CA PRO A 94 6.74 12.62 -1.74
C PRO A 94 6.79 11.18 -2.25
N ILE A 95 6.40 10.98 -3.52
CA ILE A 95 6.37 9.66 -4.16
C ILE A 95 7.79 9.07 -4.21
N GLU A 96 8.79 9.91 -4.47
CA GLU A 96 10.21 9.56 -4.56
C GLU A 96 10.75 9.07 -3.23
N ALA A 97 10.42 9.76 -2.14
CA ALA A 97 10.82 9.38 -0.79
C ALA A 97 10.18 8.05 -0.37
N THR A 98 8.88 7.89 -0.64
CA THR A 98 8.15 6.65 -0.39
C THR A 98 8.75 5.48 -1.19
N ALA A 99 9.04 5.69 -2.48
CA ALA A 99 9.65 4.68 -3.33
C ALA A 99 11.05 4.28 -2.85
N SER A 100 11.88 5.25 -2.44
CA SER A 100 13.21 4.99 -1.88
C SER A 100 13.14 4.13 -0.62
N GLU A 101 12.17 4.40 0.26
CA GLU A 101 11.96 3.63 1.49
C GLU A 101 11.50 2.20 1.20
N ILE A 102 10.53 2.02 0.29
CA ILE A 102 10.08 0.70 -0.16
C ILE A 102 11.24 -0.11 -0.74
N ILE A 103 12.05 0.49 -1.63
CA ILE A 103 13.21 -0.19 -2.22
C ILE A 103 14.18 -0.62 -1.12
N LYS A 104 14.51 0.25 -0.18
CA LYS A 104 15.42 -0.08 0.94
C LYS A 104 14.92 -1.27 1.74
N ILE A 105 13.62 -1.31 2.07
CA ILE A 105 13.00 -2.42 2.82
C ILE A 105 13.17 -3.74 2.06
N VAL A 106 12.83 -3.73 0.77
CA VAL A 106 12.87 -4.93 -0.08
C VAL A 106 14.32 -5.38 -0.34
N THR A 107 15.28 -4.47 -0.51
CA THR A 107 16.69 -4.80 -0.76
C THR A 107 17.49 -5.13 0.50
N ALA A 108 17.02 -4.74 1.68
CA ALA A 108 17.69 -5.05 2.96
C ALA A 108 17.73 -6.55 3.25
N HIS A 109 16.85 -7.31 2.60
CA HIS A 109 16.78 -8.76 2.69
C HIS A 109 17.02 -9.33 1.29
N PRO A 110 18.28 -9.34 0.81
CA PRO A 110 18.58 -9.88 -0.50
C PRO A 110 18.13 -11.35 -0.54
N ASP A 111 17.26 -11.66 -1.50
CA ASP A 111 16.90 -13.03 -1.82
C ASP A 111 18.16 -13.88 -1.93
N LYS A 112 18.15 -15.08 -1.35
CA LYS A 112 19.14 -16.12 -1.69
C LYS A 112 18.98 -16.63 -3.15
N GLU A 113 18.11 -16.03 -3.96
CA GLU A 113 17.78 -16.44 -5.33
C GLU A 113 17.80 -15.29 -6.35
N HIS A 114 18.89 -14.51 -6.39
CA HIS A 114 19.24 -13.71 -7.58
C HIS A 114 20.64 -14.05 -8.11
N HIS A 115 20.98 -15.35 -8.09
CA HIS A 115 22.06 -15.89 -8.91
C HIS A 115 21.52 -16.95 -9.87
N ARG A 116 20.77 -16.51 -10.88
CA ARG A 116 20.79 -17.16 -12.20
C ARG A 116 20.99 -16.08 -13.25
N HIS A 117 22.27 -15.85 -13.52
CA HIS A 117 22.80 -15.26 -14.72
C HIS A 117 22.13 -15.86 -15.97
N THR A 118 21.82 -15.03 -16.96
CA THR A 118 22.37 -15.25 -18.30
C THR A 118 22.52 -13.90 -19.00
N PRO A 119 23.73 -13.55 -19.47
CA PRO A 119 23.92 -12.46 -20.41
C PRO A 119 23.65 -13.00 -21.82
N TYR A 120 22.77 -12.36 -22.58
CA TYR A 120 22.82 -12.32 -24.05
C TYR A 120 22.13 -11.04 -24.51
#